data_AF-S4RBY2-F1
#
_entry.id   AF-S4RBY2-F1
#
_cell.length_a   1.000
_cell.length_b   1.000
_cell.length_c   1.000
_cell.angle_alpha   90.00
_cell.angle_beta   90.00
_cell.angle_gamma   90.00
#
_symmetry.space_group_name_H-M   'P 1'
#
loop_
_entity.id
_entity.type
_entity.pdbx_description
1 polymer ?
#
loop_
_entity_poly.entity_id
_entity_poly.type
_entity_poly.pdbx_seq_one_letter_code
_entity_poly.pdbx_strand_id
1 'polypeptide(L)'
;SQIKADAAAVAAFRASLSKLGDIYVNDAFGTAHRAHSSMVGCDLPIKAAGFLMKKELDYFAKALEKPERPFLAILGGAKVKDKIQLINNLLDKVDEMIVGGGMAYTFLKVLHNMEV
;
A
#
# COMPACT_ATOMS: atom_id res chain seq x y z
N SER A 1 25.85 1.47 -3.61
CA SER A 1 25.58 1.23 -5.05
C SER A 1 24.55 0.12 -5.14
N GLN A 2 23.37 0.38 -5.70
CA GLN A 2 22.43 -0.71 -6.00
C GLN A 2 22.94 -1.45 -7.23
N ILE A 3 23.33 -2.71 -7.06
CA ILE A 3 23.66 -3.60 -8.17
C ILE A 3 22.33 -3.83 -8.92
N LYS A 4 22.21 -3.24 -10.11
CA LYS A 4 21.05 -3.45 -10.96
C LYS A 4 21.24 -4.78 -11.68
N ALA A 5 20.28 -5.69 -11.50
CA ALA A 5 20.30 -6.95 -12.21
C ALA A 5 20.26 -6.71 -13.73
N ASP A 6 21.02 -7.51 -14.47
CA ASP A 6 21.00 -7.48 -15.93
C ASP A 6 19.58 -7.74 -16.46
N ALA A 7 19.18 -6.98 -17.47
CA ALA A 7 17.80 -7.02 -17.98
C ALA A 7 17.49 -8.36 -18.65
N ALA A 8 18.47 -8.97 -19.34
CA ALA A 8 18.28 -10.27 -19.97
C ALA A 8 18.17 -11.37 -18.91
N ALA A 9 18.96 -11.31 -17.84
CA ALA A 9 18.83 -12.21 -16.69
C ALA A 9 17.46 -12.10 -16.01
N VAL A 10 16.93 -10.87 -15.83
CA VAL A 10 15.59 -10.65 -15.28
C VAL A 10 14.51 -11.24 -16.20
N ALA A 11 14.61 -11.03 -17.51
CA ALA A 11 13.67 -11.58 -18.47
C ALA A 11 13.69 -13.11 -18.49
N ALA A 12 14.89 -13.71 -18.48
CA ALA A 12 15.06 -15.16 -18.42
C ALA A 12 14.46 -15.75 -17.13
N PHE A 13 14.66 -15.10 -15.99
CA PHE A 13 14.09 -15.54 -14.71
C PHE A 13 12.56 -15.44 -14.69
N ARG A 14 11.98 -14.37 -15.24
CA ARG A 14 10.52 -14.23 -15.37
C ARG A 14 9.91 -15.30 -16.26
N ALA A 15 10.56 -15.57 -17.40
CA ALA A 15 10.16 -16.65 -18.30
C ALA A 15 10.27 -18.02 -17.62
N SER A 16 11.30 -18.26 -16.79
CA SER A 16 11.42 -19.53 -16.06
C SER A 16 10.31 -19.71 -15.02
N LEU A 17 9.88 -18.64 -14.33
CA LEU A 17 8.75 -18.71 -13.39
C LEU A 17 7.44 -19.06 -14.09
N SER A 18 7.19 -18.44 -15.25
CA SER A 18 5.95 -18.64 -16.02
C SER A 18 5.81 -20.07 -16.56
N LYS A 19 6.92 -20.79 -16.72
CA LYS A 19 6.92 -22.21 -17.14
C LYS A 19 6.50 -23.18 -16.03
N LEU A 20 6.40 -22.73 -14.78
CA LEU A 20 6.17 -23.61 -13.63
C LEU A 20 4.68 -23.97 -13.41
N GLY A 21 3.77 -23.42 -14.20
CA GLY A 21 2.36 -23.75 -14.12
C GLY A 21 1.52 -23.02 -15.17
N ASP A 22 0.22 -23.25 -15.16
CA ASP A 22 -0.71 -22.71 -16.15
C ASP A 22 -1.47 -21.48 -15.64
N ILE A 23 -1.54 -21.31 -14.32
CA ILE A 23 -2.27 -20.24 -13.64
C ILE A 23 -1.36 -19.60 -12.59
N TYR A 24 -1.37 -18.27 -12.55
CA TYR A 24 -0.70 -17.50 -11.49
C TYR A 24 -1.71 -17.04 -10.44
N VAL A 25 -1.45 -17.35 -9.18
CA VAL A 25 -2.24 -16.87 -8.05
C VAL A 25 -1.34 -16.02 -7.15
N ASN A 26 -1.69 -14.75 -6.96
CA ASN A 26 -0.99 -13.89 -6.01
C ASN A 26 -1.76 -13.80 -4.69
N ASP A 27 -1.18 -14.32 -3.62
CA ASP A 27 -1.73 -14.25 -2.27
C ASP A 27 -0.83 -13.44 -1.30
N ALA A 28 0.04 -12.58 -1.84
CA ALA A 28 1.08 -11.86 -1.11
C ALA A 28 0.93 -10.33 -1.18
N PHE A 29 -0.18 -9.79 -0.65
CA PHE A 29 -0.52 -8.36 -0.68
C PHE A 29 0.60 -7.44 -0.16
N GLY A 30 1.27 -7.84 0.92
CA GLY A 30 2.37 -7.05 1.52
C GLY A 30 3.55 -6.79 0.56
N THR A 31 3.67 -7.54 -0.53
CA THR A 31 4.70 -7.35 -1.56
C THR A 31 4.18 -6.74 -2.86
N ALA A 32 2.87 -6.54 -3.00
CA ALA A 32 2.24 -6.07 -4.23
C ALA A 32 2.66 -4.65 -4.64
N HIS A 33 3.15 -3.84 -3.68
CA HIS A 33 3.69 -2.49 -3.94
C HIS A 33 5.07 -2.50 -4.64
N ARG A 34 5.69 -3.69 -4.85
CA ARG A 34 7.02 -3.82 -5.45
C ARG A 34 6.94 -4.47 -6.82
N ALA A 35 7.61 -3.86 -7.81
CA ALA A 35 7.72 -4.39 -9.17
C ALA A 35 8.75 -5.54 -9.30
N HIS A 36 8.72 -6.50 -8.37
CA HIS A 36 9.59 -7.68 -8.39
C HIS A 36 9.14 -8.71 -9.43
N SER A 37 10.07 -9.57 -9.87
CA SER A 37 9.81 -10.58 -10.89
C SER A 37 8.63 -11.50 -10.57
N SER A 38 8.44 -11.91 -9.31
CA SER A 38 7.30 -12.73 -8.90
C SER A 38 5.96 -11.98 -8.83
N MET A 39 5.97 -10.64 -8.81
CA MET A 39 4.75 -9.81 -8.71
C MET A 39 4.23 -9.39 -10.08
N VAL A 40 5.14 -8.98 -10.97
CA VAL A 40 4.77 -8.40 -12.28
C VAL A 40 5.31 -9.19 -13.47
N GLY A 41 6.06 -10.26 -13.22
CA GLY A 41 6.83 -10.97 -14.25
C GLY A 41 6.32 -12.37 -14.61
N CYS A 42 5.29 -12.88 -13.92
CA CYS A 42 4.64 -14.12 -14.33
C CYS A 42 3.67 -13.83 -15.48
N ASP A 43 4.02 -14.31 -16.67
CA ASP A 43 3.27 -14.13 -17.91
C ASP A 43 2.44 -15.37 -18.22
N LEU A 44 1.33 -15.48 -17.50
CA LEU A 44 0.34 -16.55 -17.66
C LEU A 44 -1.02 -15.95 -18.05
N PRO A 45 -1.81 -16.65 -18.89
CA PRO A 45 -3.08 -16.12 -19.40
C PRO A 45 -4.10 -15.90 -18.30
N ILE A 46 -4.04 -16.69 -17.23
CA ILE A 46 -4.93 -16.57 -16.07
C ILE A 46 -4.12 -16.12 -14.85
N LYS A 47 -4.52 -14.98 -14.29
CA LYS A 47 -3.95 -14.38 -13.09
C LYS A 47 -5.06 -14.08 -12.11
N ALA A 48 -4.97 -14.62 -10.90
CA ALA A 48 -5.99 -14.45 -9.87
C ALA A 48 -5.39 -13.94 -8.55
N ALA A 49 -6.21 -13.27 -7.76
CA ALA A 49 -5.94 -13.01 -6.35
C ALA A 49 -6.26 -14.26 -5.55
N GLY A 50 -5.37 -14.66 -4.65
CA GLY A 50 -5.68 -15.65 -3.61
C GLY A 50 -6.65 -15.07 -2.58
N PHE A 51 -7.02 -15.85 -1.56
CA PHE A 51 -8.03 -15.42 -0.59
C PHE A 51 -7.55 -14.30 0.33
N LEU A 52 -6.27 -14.29 0.74
CA LEU A 52 -5.71 -13.21 1.54
C LEU A 52 -5.64 -11.92 0.71
N MET A 53 -5.14 -12.02 -0.53
CA MET A 53 -5.12 -10.88 -1.46
C MET A 53 -6.52 -10.35 -1.72
N LYS A 54 -7.49 -11.22 -2.02
CA LYS A 54 -8.88 -10.84 -2.25
C LYS A 54 -9.46 -10.13 -1.03
N LYS A 55 -9.23 -10.67 0.17
CA LYS A 55 -9.70 -10.05 1.42
C LYS A 55 -9.13 -8.64 1.56
N GLU A 56 -7.83 -8.47 1.41
CA GLU A 56 -7.19 -7.14 1.48
C GLU A 56 -7.80 -6.17 0.46
N LEU A 57 -7.91 -6.57 -0.81
CA LEU A 57 -8.51 -5.76 -1.87
C LEU A 57 -9.96 -5.37 -1.55
N ASP A 58 -10.78 -6.31 -1.07
CA ASP A 58 -12.17 -6.06 -0.71
C ASP A 58 -12.28 -5.05 0.44
N TYR A 59 -11.43 -5.14 1.47
CA TYR A 59 -11.42 -4.19 2.59
C TYR A 59 -10.94 -2.80 2.16
N PHE A 60 -9.88 -2.72 1.36
CA PHE A 60 -9.40 -1.44 0.84
C PHE A 60 -10.41 -0.78 -0.10
N ALA A 61 -11.06 -1.53 -1.00
CA ALA A 61 -12.08 -1.00 -1.89
C ALA A 61 -13.27 -0.44 -1.10
N LYS A 62 -13.74 -1.17 -0.08
CA LYS A 62 -14.79 -0.68 0.83
C LYS A 62 -14.39 0.63 1.50
N ALA A 63 -13.19 0.72 2.07
CA ALA A 63 -12.75 1.92 2.77
C ALA A 63 -12.45 3.12 1.84
N LEU A 64 -12.00 2.88 0.60
CA LEU A 64 -11.45 3.93 -0.27
C LEU A 64 -12.36 4.37 -1.41
N GLU A 65 -13.33 3.54 -1.84
CA GLU A 65 -14.23 3.85 -2.97
C GLU A 65 -15.64 4.19 -2.50
N LYS A 66 -16.22 3.36 -1.63
CA LYS A 66 -17.58 3.54 -1.08
C LYS A 66 -17.61 3.22 0.42
N PRO A 67 -16.93 4.02 1.25
CA PRO A 67 -16.93 3.79 2.68
C PRO A 67 -18.34 3.94 3.25
N GLU A 68 -18.68 3.06 4.20
CA GLU A 68 -19.81 3.30 5.08
C GLU A 68 -19.51 4.56 5.89
N ARG A 69 -20.50 5.45 5.96
CA ARG A 69 -20.36 6.74 6.64
C ARG A 69 -21.12 6.74 7.98
N PRO A 70 -20.58 7.39 9.02
CA PRO A 70 -19.36 8.21 9.01
C PRO A 70 -18.06 7.40 8.94
N PHE A 71 -17.14 7.81 8.07
CA PHE A 71 -15.83 7.21 7.89
C PHE A 71 -14.77 7.99 8.69
N LEU A 72 -14.32 7.38 9.79
CA LEU A 72 -13.29 7.93 10.66
C LEU A 72 -11.90 7.34 10.32
N ALA A 73 -10.91 8.20 10.07
CA ALA A 73 -9.50 7.80 10.05
C ALA A 73 -8.79 8.16 11.36
N ILE A 74 -8.06 7.20 11.94
CA ILE A 74 -7.20 7.42 13.10
C ILE A 74 -5.75 7.29 12.64
N LEU A 75 -5.02 8.41 12.66
CA LEU A 75 -3.63 8.49 12.22
C LEU A 75 -2.71 8.75 13.41
N GLY A 76 -1.61 8.01 13.47
CA GLY A 76 -0.59 8.19 14.50
C GLY A 76 0.81 7.92 13.97
N GLY A 77 1.80 8.29 14.78
CA GLY A 77 3.21 8.09 14.47
C GLY A 77 4.10 9.17 15.09
N ALA A 78 5.41 9.06 14.88
CA ALA A 78 6.38 9.99 15.44
C ALA A 78 6.54 11.28 14.60
N LYS A 79 6.42 11.20 13.28
CA LYS A 79 6.75 12.30 12.35
C LYS A 79 5.63 12.55 11.36
N VAL A 80 5.21 13.80 11.23
CA VAL A 80 4.22 14.22 10.23
C VAL A 80 4.73 13.98 8.80
N LYS A 81 6.01 14.25 8.54
CA LYS A 81 6.63 14.19 7.21
C LYS A 81 6.37 12.87 6.47
N ASP A 82 6.42 11.75 7.19
CA ASP A 82 6.26 10.41 6.62
C ASP A 82 4.80 10.08 6.27
N LYS A 83 3.86 10.93 6.70
CA LYS A 83 2.41 10.72 6.59
C LYS A 83 1.69 11.80 5.77
N ILE A 84 2.39 12.82 5.26
CA ILE A 84 1.78 13.94 4.51
C ILE A 84 0.92 13.42 3.33
N GLN A 85 1.48 12.53 2.50
CA GLN A 85 0.75 11.97 1.36
C GLN A 85 -0.48 11.16 1.80
N LEU A 86 -0.37 10.41 2.90
CA LEU A 86 -1.48 9.62 3.43
C LEU A 86 -2.61 10.53 3.95
N ILE A 87 -2.25 11.57 4.72
CA ILE A 87 -3.22 12.55 5.23
C ILE A 87 -3.95 13.21 4.06
N ASN A 88 -3.22 13.74 3.08
CA ASN A 88 -3.80 14.41 1.92
C ASN A 88 -4.74 13.50 1.13
N ASN A 89 -4.37 12.24 0.91
CA ASN A 89 -5.22 11.29 0.20
C ASN A 89 -6.49 10.89 0.97
N LEU A 90 -6.47 10.98 2.30
CA LEU A 90 -7.60 10.62 3.15
C LEU A 90 -8.55 11.78 3.42
N LEU A 91 -8.08 13.03 3.41
CA LEU A 91 -8.90 14.21 3.67
C LEU A 91 -10.10 14.31 2.73
N ASP A 92 -9.98 13.86 1.48
CA ASP A 92 -11.09 13.87 0.50
C ASP A 92 -12.08 12.71 0.69
N LYS A 93 -11.80 11.78 1.61
CA LYS A 93 -12.55 10.51 1.75
C LYS A 93 -13.27 10.41 3.09
N VAL A 94 -12.60 10.81 4.17
CA VAL A 94 -13.07 10.64 5.56
C VAL A 94 -14.07 11.73 5.94
N ASP A 95 -15.02 11.39 6.81
CA ASP A 95 -15.89 12.38 7.47
C ASP A 95 -15.17 12.99 8.68
N GLU A 96 -14.34 12.18 9.34
CA GLU A 96 -13.62 12.57 10.55
C GLU A 96 -12.17 12.06 10.51
N MET A 97 -11.25 12.83 11.10
CA MET A 97 -9.85 12.44 11.24
C MET A 97 -9.33 12.75 12.64
N ILE A 98 -8.82 11.72 13.31
CA ILE A 98 -8.10 11.85 14.59
C ILE A 98 -6.60 11.74 14.31
N VAL A 99 -5.83 12.71 14.77
CA VAL A 99 -4.36 12.70 14.72
C VAL A 99 -3.80 12.57 16.12
N GLY A 100 -3.08 11.49 16.38
CA GLY A 100 -2.48 11.18 17.68
C GLY A 100 -0.98 10.89 17.61
N GLY A 101 -0.38 10.56 18.76
CA GLY A 101 1.05 10.26 18.88
C GLY A 101 1.96 11.49 18.76
N GLY A 102 3.27 11.25 18.54
CA GLY A 102 4.29 12.30 18.47
C GLY A 102 4.01 13.38 17.41
N MET A 103 3.37 13.00 16.30
CA MET A 103 3.00 13.93 15.24
C MET A 103 1.92 14.94 15.65
N ALA A 104 1.08 14.64 16.65
CA ALA A 104 0.04 15.55 17.12
C ALA A 104 0.64 16.83 17.74
N TYR A 105 1.80 16.72 18.41
CA TYR A 105 2.49 17.88 18.99
C TYR A 105 2.93 18.90 17.94
N THR A 106 3.25 18.47 16.71
CA THR A 106 3.53 19.39 15.60
C THR A 106 2.30 20.23 15.26
N PHE A 107 1.11 19.61 15.19
CA PHE A 107 -0.14 20.33 14.95
C PHE A 107 -0.48 21.27 16.11
N LEU A 108 -0.39 20.78 17.36
CA LEU A 108 -0.70 21.59 18.55
C LEU A 108 0.27 22.78 18.72
N LYS A 109 1.56 22.60 18.41
CA LYS A 109 2.55 23.69 18.42
C LYS A 109 2.17 24.77 17.41
N VAL A 110 1.80 24.39 16.19
CA VAL A 110 1.53 25.35 15.11
C VAL A 110 0.16 26.01 15.24
N LEU A 111 -0.88 25.25 15.61
CA LEU A 111 -2.26 25.74 15.68
C LEU A 111 -2.57 26.47 16.98
N HIS A 112 -1.95 26.09 18.09
CA HIS A 112 -2.28 26.59 19.43
C HIS A 112 -1.07 27.14 20.19
N ASN A 113 0.10 27.24 19.56
CA ASN A 113 1.34 27.67 20.20
C ASN A 113 1.68 26.90 21.48
N MET A 114 1.29 25.61 21.54
CA MET A 114 1.54 24.75 22.69
C MET A 114 3.06 24.67 22.98
N GLU A 115 3.45 24.60 24.24
CA GLU A 115 4.83 24.30 24.61
C GLU A 115 5.09 22.80 24.40
N VAL A 116 6.14 22.45 23.66
CA VAL A 116 6.48 21.08 23.26
C VAL A 116 7.93 20.79 23.62
#